data_AF-A0A1I3X5K7-F1
#
_entry.id   AF-A0A1I3X5K7-F1
#
_cell.length_a   1.000
_cell.length_b   1.000
_cell.length_c   1.000
_cell.angle_alpha   90.00
_cell.angle_beta   90.00
_cell.angle_gamma   90.00
#
_symmetry.space_group_name_H-M   'P 1'
#
loop_
_entity.id
_entity.type
_entity.pdbx_description
1 polymer ?
#
loop_
_entity_poly.entity_id
_entity_poly.type
_entity_poly.pdbx_seq_one_letter_code
_entity_poly.pdbx_strand_id
1 'polypeptide(L)'
;MTFSYLSAYLAFIMSLPIGYAYLRISRSASDIVRHMSISIFCVVSAFAWRSIFWDAVPVWVDEHWPVFRDSFGGREVNNLWNLVFAYGCYRALRALQLMVPEEDRPKWPFWIAWLYPPRRRRRIVSRD
;
A
#
# COMPACT_ATOMS: atom_id res chain seq x y z
N MET A 1 27.85 3.01 -6.67
CA MET A 1 27.38 1.87 -5.85
C MET A 1 26.85 2.32 -4.50
N THR A 2 27.62 3.05 -3.68
CA THR A 2 27.21 3.49 -2.32
C THR A 2 25.89 4.27 -2.23
N PHE A 3 25.56 5.09 -3.22
CA PHE A 3 24.35 5.93 -3.23
C PHE A 3 23.04 5.11 -3.32
N SER A 4 23.01 4.06 -4.15
CA SER A 4 21.83 3.22 -4.34
C SER A 4 21.45 2.49 -3.05
N TYR A 5 22.43 1.99 -2.31
CA TYR A 5 22.20 1.29 -1.04
C TYR A 5 21.69 2.21 0.05
N LEU A 6 22.31 3.39 0.20
CA LEU A 6 21.88 4.39 1.16
C LEU A 6 20.40 4.76 0.95
N SER A 7 19.98 4.89 -0.31
CA SER A 7 18.58 5.19 -0.64
C SER A 7 17.61 4.07 -0.22
N ALA A 8 17.98 2.79 -0.39
CA ALA A 8 17.16 1.65 0.02
C ALA A 8 17.04 1.53 1.54
N TYR A 9 18.13 1.74 2.28
CA TYR A 9 18.09 1.75 3.76
C TYR A 9 17.28 2.91 4.31
N LEU A 10 17.48 4.13 3.78
CA LEU A 10 16.71 5.28 4.19
C LEU A 10 15.22 5.08 3.89
N ALA A 11 14.88 4.56 2.72
CA ALA A 11 13.50 4.22 2.39
C ALA A 11 12.90 3.21 3.38
N PHE A 12 13.65 2.16 3.73
CA PHE A 12 13.17 1.17 4.71
C PHE A 12 12.99 1.78 6.10
N ILE A 13 14.00 2.46 6.64
CA ILE A 13 13.95 3.07 7.97
C ILE A 13 12.82 4.09 8.06
N MET A 14 12.63 4.92 7.04
CA MET A 14 11.54 5.89 6.98
C MET A 14 10.17 5.24 6.82
N SER A 15 10.09 4.04 6.21
CA SER A 15 8.83 3.30 6.06
C SER A 15 8.31 2.70 7.38
N LEU A 16 9.20 2.38 8.33
CA LEU A 16 8.83 1.78 9.63
C LEU A 16 7.90 2.66 10.49
N PRO A 17 8.22 3.93 10.79
CA PRO A 17 7.34 4.79 11.58
C PRO A 17 6.03 5.07 10.85
N ILE A 18 6.06 5.20 9.52
CA ILE A 18 4.85 5.34 8.69
C ILE A 18 3.97 4.09 8.85
N GLY A 19 4.55 2.90 8.68
CA GLY A 19 3.81 1.65 8.82
C GLY A 19 3.20 1.47 10.20
N TYR A 20 3.97 1.75 11.26
CA TYR A 20 3.49 1.70 12.64
C TYR A 20 2.34 2.70 12.90
N ALA A 21 2.50 3.95 12.44
CA ALA A 21 1.48 4.98 12.60
C ALA A 21 0.16 4.59 11.92
N TYR A 22 0.20 4.14 10.68
CA TYR A 22 -1.00 3.75 9.94
C TYR A 22 -1.64 2.45 10.49
N LEU A 23 -0.84 1.49 10.94
CA LEU A 23 -1.39 0.31 11.65
C LEU A 23 -2.12 0.71 12.93
N ARG A 24 -1.56 1.65 13.71
CA ARG A 24 -2.21 2.17 14.92
C ARG A 24 -3.51 2.91 14.59
N ILE A 25 -3.48 3.82 13.62
CA ILE A 25 -4.65 4.58 13.15
C ILE A 25 -5.75 3.63 12.66
N SER A 26 -5.38 2.54 11.96
CA SER A 26 -6.35 1.58 11.43
C SER A 26 -7.21 0.90 12.51
N ARG A 27 -6.71 0.83 13.76
CA ARG A 27 -7.42 0.19 14.88
C ARG A 27 -8.39 1.12 15.60
N SER A 28 -8.22 2.44 15.48
CA SER A 28 -8.96 3.43 16.27
C SER A 28 -9.82 4.39 15.46
N ALA A 29 -9.90 4.21 14.14
CA ALA A 29 -10.52 5.17 13.23
C ALA A 29 -11.79 4.62 12.55
N SER A 30 -12.53 5.54 11.90
CA SER A 30 -13.69 5.18 11.08
C SER A 30 -13.30 4.18 9.98
N ASP A 31 -14.29 3.42 9.49
CA ASP A 31 -14.05 2.38 8.47
C ASP A 31 -13.30 2.90 7.25
N ILE A 32 -13.61 4.12 6.79
CA ILE A 32 -12.92 4.78 5.67
C ILE A 32 -11.42 4.93 5.96
N VAL A 33 -11.09 5.46 7.14
CA VAL A 33 -9.70 5.70 7.55
C VAL A 33 -8.97 4.37 7.75
N ARG A 34 -9.65 3.33 8.29
CA ARG A 34 -9.08 1.98 8.40
C ARG A 34 -8.70 1.42 7.03
N HIS A 35 -9.59 1.50 6.04
CA HIS A 35 -9.31 1.04 4.68
C HIS A 35 -8.17 1.81 4.02
N MET A 36 -8.14 3.15 4.17
CA MET A 36 -7.03 3.99 3.68
C MET A 36 -5.70 3.64 4.36
N SER A 37 -5.71 3.45 5.67
CA SER A 37 -4.50 3.16 6.44
C SER A 37 -3.90 1.80 6.07
N ILE A 38 -4.73 0.77 5.94
CA ILE A 38 -4.29 -0.55 5.48
C ILE A 38 -3.77 -0.48 4.04
N SER A 39 -4.42 0.28 3.16
CA SER A 39 -3.94 0.50 1.79
C SER A 39 -2.53 1.07 1.78
N ILE A 40 -2.32 2.19 2.49
CA ILE A 40 -1.02 2.86 2.55
C ILE A 40 0.04 1.91 3.12
N PHE A 41 -0.28 1.22 4.21
CA PHE A 41 0.60 0.23 4.81
C PHE A 41 1.02 -0.84 3.79
N CYS A 42 0.07 -1.49 3.12
CA CYS A 42 0.37 -2.54 2.15
C CYS A 42 1.22 -2.03 0.97
N VAL A 43 0.88 -0.87 0.40
CA VAL A 43 1.63 -0.28 -0.72
C VAL A 43 3.06 0.06 -0.28
N VAL A 44 3.22 0.80 0.82
CA VAL A 44 4.54 1.22 1.31
C VAL A 44 5.39 0.01 1.69
N SER A 45 4.81 -0.97 2.40
CA SER A 45 5.53 -2.18 2.77
C SER A 45 5.93 -3.01 1.55
N ALA A 46 5.06 -3.18 0.54
CA ALA A 46 5.41 -3.94 -0.67
C ALA A 46 6.62 -3.33 -1.39
N PHE A 47 6.66 -2.01 -1.54
CA PHE A 47 7.82 -1.31 -2.12
C PHE A 47 9.06 -1.41 -1.23
N ALA A 48 8.93 -1.18 0.08
CA ALA A 48 10.06 -1.24 1.01
C ALA A 48 10.70 -2.64 1.04
N TRP A 49 9.89 -3.70 1.14
CA TRP A 49 10.38 -5.09 1.13
C TRP A 49 11.05 -5.45 -0.20
N ARG A 50 10.45 -5.03 -1.32
CA ARG A 50 11.04 -5.22 -2.66
C ARG A 50 12.42 -4.55 -2.75
N SER A 51 12.54 -3.29 -2.32
CA SER A 51 13.82 -2.56 -2.33
C SER A 51 14.86 -3.20 -1.43
N ILE A 52 14.48 -3.67 -0.24
CA ILE A 52 15.42 -4.41 0.61
C ILE A 52 15.92 -5.66 -0.10
N PHE A 53 15.01 -6.47 -0.63
CA PHE A 53 15.38 -7.76 -1.21
C PHE A 53 16.25 -7.62 -2.46
N TRP A 54 15.95 -6.68 -3.36
CA TRP A 54 16.70 -6.53 -4.61
C TRP A 54 17.88 -5.59 -4.52
N ASP A 55 17.86 -4.59 -3.64
CA ASP A 55 18.89 -3.56 -3.59
C ASP A 55 19.80 -3.70 -2.37
N ALA A 56 19.28 -4.13 -1.22
CA ALA A 56 20.07 -4.25 0.01
C ALA A 56 20.65 -5.65 0.21
N VAL A 57 19.83 -6.71 0.17
CA VAL A 57 20.24 -8.10 0.46
C VAL A 57 21.45 -8.57 -0.38
N PRO A 58 21.56 -8.28 -1.70
CA PRO A 58 22.71 -8.71 -2.48
C PRO A 58 24.04 -8.19 -1.93
N VAL A 59 24.03 -7.04 -1.23
CA VAL A 59 25.24 -6.47 -0.62
C VAL A 59 25.69 -7.23 0.63
N TRP A 60 24.74 -7.77 1.41
CA TRP A 60 25.07 -8.54 2.61
C TRP A 60 25.58 -9.94 2.29
N VAL A 61 25.02 -10.52 1.24
CA VAL A 61 25.21 -11.92 0.88
C VAL A 61 26.30 -12.08 -0.21
N ASP A 62 26.58 -11.00 -0.94
CA ASP A 62 27.62 -10.85 -1.95
C ASP A 62 27.65 -12.03 -2.93
N GLU A 63 28.70 -12.85 -2.93
CA GLU A 63 28.86 -14.00 -3.82
C GLU A 63 27.76 -15.06 -3.69
N HIS A 64 27.10 -15.15 -2.51
CA HIS A 64 26.04 -16.12 -2.26
C HIS A 64 24.66 -15.62 -2.73
N TRP A 65 24.57 -14.40 -3.27
CA TRP A 65 23.30 -13.82 -3.69
C TRP A 65 22.50 -14.69 -4.66
N PRO A 66 23.10 -15.31 -5.71
CA PRO A 66 22.35 -16.19 -6.61
C PRO A 66 21.69 -17.35 -5.87
N VAL A 67 22.42 -17.99 -4.94
CA VAL A 67 21.93 -19.13 -4.15
C VAL A 67 20.80 -18.69 -3.21
N PHE A 68 20.99 -17.58 -2.51
CA PHE A 68 19.98 -17.03 -1.61
C PHE A 68 18.70 -16.63 -2.37
N ARG A 69 18.86 -15.90 -3.49
CA ARG A 69 17.78 -15.46 -4.36
C ARG A 69 16.95 -16.66 -4.86
N ASP A 70 17.62 -17.68 -5.35
CA ASP A 70 16.95 -18.86 -5.92
C ASP A 70 16.26 -19.70 -4.83
N SER A 71 16.82 -19.74 -3.62
CA SER A 71 16.19 -20.39 -2.46
C SER A 71 14.89 -19.70 -2.01
N PHE A 72 14.79 -18.37 -2.20
CA PHE A 72 13.58 -17.58 -1.91
C PHE A 72 12.57 -17.54 -3.08
N GLY A 73 12.77 -18.35 -4.12
CA GLY A 73 11.88 -18.44 -5.28
C GLY A 73 12.20 -17.44 -6.41
N GLY A 74 13.34 -16.74 -6.34
CA GLY A 74 13.86 -15.97 -7.45
C GLY A 74 12.94 -14.84 -7.90
N ARG A 75 12.35 -14.98 -9.09
CA ARG A 75 11.39 -14.00 -9.62
C ARG A 75 9.98 -14.16 -9.02
N GLU A 76 9.65 -15.32 -8.47
CA GLU A 76 8.32 -15.61 -7.92
C GLU A 76 8.02 -14.80 -6.65
N VAL A 77 9.05 -14.37 -5.91
CA VAL A 77 8.89 -13.45 -4.77
C VAL A 77 8.24 -12.12 -5.19
N ASN A 78 8.36 -11.72 -6.46
CA ASN A 78 7.67 -10.55 -6.98
C ASN A 78 6.16 -10.73 -7.00
N ASN A 79 5.67 -11.95 -7.22
CA ASN A 79 4.24 -12.24 -7.20
C ASN A 79 3.67 -12.00 -5.80
N LEU A 80 4.41 -12.36 -4.74
CA LEU A 80 4.02 -12.07 -3.36
C LEU A 80 3.87 -10.56 -3.12
N TRP A 81 4.86 -9.75 -3.47
CA TRP A 81 4.76 -8.29 -3.27
C TRP A 81 3.70 -7.65 -4.17
N ASN A 82 3.52 -8.15 -5.40
CA ASN A 82 2.45 -7.69 -6.28
C ASN A 82 1.06 -8.00 -5.69
N LEU A 83 0.88 -9.14 -5.03
CA LEU A 83 -0.36 -9.47 -4.32
C LEU A 83 -0.61 -8.52 -3.13
N VAL A 84 0.43 -8.21 -2.35
CA VAL A 84 0.33 -7.25 -1.25
C VAL A 84 -0.02 -5.86 -1.78
N PHE A 85 0.63 -5.42 -2.86
CA PHE A 85 0.34 -4.15 -3.53
C PHE A 85 -1.11 -4.10 -4.07
N ALA A 86 -1.53 -5.13 -4.79
CA ALA A 86 -2.89 -5.25 -5.33
C ALA A 86 -3.95 -5.23 -4.23
N TYR A 87 -3.69 -5.92 -3.11
CA TYR A 87 -4.55 -5.87 -1.94
C TYR A 87 -4.62 -4.46 -1.32
N GLY A 88 -3.49 -3.74 -1.28
CA GLY A 88 -3.45 -2.33 -0.93
C GLY A 88 -4.36 -1.48 -1.81
N CYS A 89 -4.23 -1.59 -3.13
CA CYS A 89 -5.08 -0.89 -4.10
C CYS A 89 -6.57 -1.23 -3.93
N TYR A 90 -6.90 -2.50 -3.71
CA TYR A 90 -8.28 -2.92 -3.39
C TYR A 90 -8.81 -2.19 -2.15
N ARG A 91 -8.02 -2.09 -1.08
CA ARG A 91 -8.41 -1.38 0.14
C ARG A 91 -8.61 0.12 -0.11
N ALA A 92 -7.78 0.77 -0.94
CA ALA A 92 -7.98 2.16 -1.36
C ALA A 92 -9.30 2.36 -2.09
N LEU A 93 -9.58 1.51 -3.09
CA LEU A 93 -10.81 1.55 -3.88
C LEU A 93 -12.05 1.33 -3.01
N ARG A 94 -11.96 0.43 -2.02
CA ARG A 94 -13.03 0.24 -1.04
C ARG A 94 -13.22 1.47 -0.15
N ALA A 95 -12.16 2.16 0.25
CA ALA A 95 -12.28 3.41 0.97
C ALA A 95 -13.00 4.49 0.15
N LEU A 96 -12.64 4.63 -1.14
CA LEU A 96 -13.33 5.55 -2.06
C LEU A 96 -14.81 5.20 -2.21
N GLN A 97 -15.14 3.91 -2.29
CA GLN A 97 -16.54 3.46 -2.33
C GLN A 97 -17.31 3.84 -1.06
N LEU A 98 -16.68 3.73 0.11
CA LEU A 98 -17.31 4.13 1.38
C LEU A 98 -17.53 5.64 1.47
N MET A 99 -16.74 6.45 0.75
CA MET A 99 -16.96 7.90 0.64
C MET A 99 -18.16 8.27 -0.26
N VAL A 100 -18.65 7.35 -1.08
CA VAL A 100 -19.89 7.53 -1.85
C VAL A 100 -21.08 7.51 -0.89
N PRO A 101 -22.03 8.46 -1.00
CA PRO A 101 -23.26 8.45 -0.20
C PRO A 101 -24.00 7.12 -0.32
N GLU A 102 -24.66 6.70 0.76
CA GLU A 102 -25.26 5.35 0.85
C GLU A 102 -26.31 5.10 -0.24
N GLU A 103 -27.08 6.14 -0.58
CA GLU A 103 -28.11 6.11 -1.62
C GLU A 103 -27.55 5.80 -3.02
N ASP A 104 -26.37 6.32 -3.32
CA ASP A 104 -25.72 6.16 -4.63
C ASP A 104 -24.79 4.94 -4.66
N ARG A 105 -24.31 4.44 -3.51
CA ARG A 105 -23.31 3.36 -3.38
C ARG A 105 -23.60 2.11 -4.23
N PRO A 106 -24.84 1.62 -4.39
CA PRO A 106 -25.12 0.45 -5.24
C PRO A 106 -24.74 0.62 -6.71
N LYS A 107 -24.78 1.87 -7.23
CA LYS A 107 -24.43 2.21 -8.62
C LYS A 107 -22.92 2.34 -8.83
N TRP A 108 -22.17 2.42 -7.74
CA TRP A 108 -20.72 2.67 -7.75
C TRP A 108 -20.00 1.51 -7.06
N PRO A 109 -19.79 0.38 -7.76
CA PRO A 109 -18.94 -0.69 -7.26
C PRO A 109 -17.51 -0.18 -7.04
N PHE A 110 -16.76 -0.87 -6.17
CA PHE A 110 -15.46 -0.39 -5.70
C PHE A 110 -14.46 -0.09 -6.84
N TRP A 111 -14.49 -0.86 -7.93
CA TRP A 111 -13.55 -0.71 -9.06
C TRP A 111 -13.79 0.55 -9.90
N ILE A 112 -14.96 1.19 -9.82
CA ILE A 112 -15.24 2.49 -10.46
C ILE A 112 -15.49 3.64 -9.48
N ALA A 113 -15.43 3.38 -8.17
CA ALA A 113 -15.73 4.38 -7.15
C ALA A 113 -14.82 5.62 -7.24
N TRP A 114 -13.62 5.48 -7.80
CA TRP A 114 -12.67 6.57 -8.05
C TRP A 114 -13.17 7.60 -9.08
N LEU A 115 -14.16 7.25 -9.91
CA LEU A 115 -14.79 8.14 -10.89
C LEU A 115 -15.98 8.93 -10.31
N TYR A 116 -16.33 8.74 -9.04
CA TYR A 116 -17.49 9.39 -8.45
C TYR A 116 -17.34 10.93 -8.48
N PRO A 117 -18.27 11.67 -9.11
CA PRO A 117 -18.09 13.10 -9.34
C PRO A 117 -18.12 13.90 -8.03
N PRO A 118 -17.12 14.77 -7.76
CA PRO A 118 -17.00 15.49 -6.48
C PRO A 118 -18.15 16.49 -6.25
N ARG A 119 -18.86 16.92 -7.30
CA ARG A 119 -19.93 17.93 -7.23
C ARG A 119 -21.25 17.40 -6.63
N ARG A 120 -21.54 16.10 -6.72
CA ARG A 120 -22.76 15.53 -6.08
C ARG A 120 -22.68 15.57 -4.55
N ARG A 121 -21.47 15.56 -3.99
CA ARG A 121 -21.22 15.51 -2.54
C ARG A 121 -21.66 16.79 -1.80
N ARG A 122 -21.61 17.97 -2.43
CA ARG A 122 -21.95 19.24 -1.76
C ARG A 122 -23.44 19.50 -1.57
N ARG A 123 -24.33 18.89 -2.38
CA ARG A 123 -25.78 19.13 -2.27
C ARG A 123 -26.42 18.52 -1.01
N ILE A 124 -25.78 17.54 -0.39
CA ILE A 124 -26.31 16.87 0.80
C ILE A 124 -25.94 17.66 2.06
N VAL A 125 -24.75 18.28 2.10
CA VAL A 125 -24.27 19.06 3.27
C VAL A 125 -24.89 20.47 3.34
N SER A 126 -25.46 20.98 2.25
CA SER A 126 -26.08 22.32 2.21
C SER A 126 -27.60 22.30 2.44
N ARG A 127 -28.15 21.21 3.00
CA ARG A 127 -29.59 21.05 3.27
C ARG A 127 -29.93 20.87 4.75
N ASP A 128 -28.93 20.96 5.63
CA ASP A 128 -29.09 21.16 7.06
C ASP A 128 -28.87 22.65 7.40
#